data_AF-A0A9P5NVT0-F1
#
_entry.id   AF-A0A9P5NVT0-F1
#
_cell.length_a   1.000
_cell.length_b   1.000
_cell.length_c   1.000
_cell.angle_alpha   90.00
_cell.angle_beta   90.00
_cell.angle_gamma   90.00
#
_symmetry.space_group_name_H-M   'P 1'
#
loop_
_entity.id
_entity.type
_entity.pdbx_description
1 polymer ?
#
loop_
_entity_poly.entity_id
_entity_poly.type
_entity_poly.pdbx_seq_one_letter_code
_entity_poly.pdbx_strand_id
1 'polypeptide(L)'
;MIVDSQISKASTSKDILVNMVNKFEDNPPAYDDDRVRPHMRSAGASTTRELVLHSSNPTPSVDQVHICESKHNIHGTFFIDPMIPVIDRRKTKHKSRQPLPHASFRSRKGSIDIELATTGNIQDAPKANVAVSTRHGEIKIQLLPTPPSRPRIGLDVQSRHGNVIFFIPEGFSGVVHLSTRKGDMQLLPALAAYTKVVKSSDNEKIFMIGTQNNVYELDPSREASFCEISTRTGSIVMGLSGRDHYTSQVGFWKRLGGYLSGSVKEKSDP
;
A
#
# COMPACT_ATOMS: atom_id res chain seq x y z
N MET A 1 43.23 -18.82 10.17
CA MET A 1 43.94 -17.97 9.20
C MET A 1 43.14 -16.68 9.11
N ILE A 2 43.59 -15.65 9.83
CA ILE A 2 42.89 -14.39 10.06
C ILE A 2 43.47 -13.38 9.07
N VAL A 3 42.62 -12.75 8.26
CA VAL A 3 43.03 -11.72 7.32
C VAL A 3 42.31 -10.44 7.71
N ASP A 4 43.05 -9.58 8.43
CA ASP A 4 42.66 -8.19 8.66
C ASP A 4 42.88 -7.39 7.36
N SER A 5 41.88 -6.61 6.98
CA SER A 5 41.97 -5.66 5.87
C SER A 5 41.71 -4.25 6.40
N GLN A 6 42.78 -3.59 6.84
CA GLN A 6 42.79 -2.14 6.99
C GLN A 6 43.01 -1.52 5.61
N ILE A 7 42.08 -0.69 5.14
CA ILE A 7 42.35 0.28 4.08
C ILE A 7 41.98 1.66 4.59
N SER A 8 42.97 2.52 4.45
CA SER A 8 43.10 3.85 5.00
C SER A 8 42.76 4.94 3.97
N LYS A 9 42.48 6.14 4.49
CA LYS A 9 42.83 7.49 3.97
C LYS A 9 41.96 8.15 2.88
N ALA A 10 41.27 9.19 3.35
CA ALA A 10 41.42 10.63 3.05
C ALA A 10 41.44 11.13 1.59
N SER A 11 40.59 12.13 1.30
CA SER A 11 40.87 13.28 0.41
C SER A 11 39.71 14.30 0.49
N THR A 12 39.89 15.44 1.15
CA THR A 12 40.21 16.80 0.61
C THR A 12 39.07 17.57 -0.07
N SER A 13 38.65 18.63 0.62
CA SER A 13 38.30 20.00 0.19
C SER A 13 37.67 20.25 -1.19
N LYS A 14 36.57 21.01 -1.18
CA LYS A 14 36.55 22.38 -1.71
C LYS A 14 35.23 23.08 -1.37
N ASP A 15 35.34 24.09 -0.52
CA ASP A 15 34.38 25.18 -0.40
C ASP A 15 34.28 25.90 -1.75
N ILE A 16 33.07 25.97 -2.30
CA ILE A 16 32.73 26.92 -3.37
C ILE A 16 31.48 27.67 -2.89
N LEU A 17 31.74 28.82 -2.29
CA LEU A 17 30.81 29.94 -2.18
C LEU A 17 30.65 30.53 -3.59
N VAL A 18 29.49 30.38 -4.21
CA VAL A 18 29.04 31.29 -5.26
C VAL A 18 27.68 31.85 -4.87
N ASN A 19 27.77 33.10 -4.47
CA ASN A 19 26.72 34.03 -4.16
C ASN A 19 26.29 34.67 -5.50
N MET A 20 25.09 34.40 -6.00
CA MET A 20 24.45 35.26 -7.02
C MET A 20 22.95 35.34 -6.75
N VAL A 21 22.60 36.43 -6.07
CA VAL A 21 21.26 36.96 -5.90
C VAL A 21 20.82 37.54 -7.26
N ASN A 22 19.92 36.86 -7.95
CA ASN A 22 19.11 37.46 -9.01
C ASN A 22 17.68 37.58 -8.49
N LYS A 23 17.35 38.77 -7.97
CA LYS A 23 15.98 39.20 -7.75
C LYS A 23 15.37 39.55 -9.11
N PHE A 24 14.68 38.59 -9.72
CA PHE A 24 13.69 38.89 -10.75
C PHE A 24 12.35 39.09 -10.04
N GLU A 25 11.95 40.35 -9.86
CA GLU A 25 10.57 40.71 -9.52
C GLU A 25 9.73 40.54 -10.77
N ASP A 26 9.20 39.34 -10.95
CA ASP A 26 8.26 39.00 -12.02
C ASP A 26 6.83 39.26 -11.51
N ASN A 27 6.43 40.54 -11.52
CA ASN A 27 5.06 40.93 -11.23
C ASN A 27 4.21 40.69 -12.49
N PRO A 28 3.23 39.78 -12.48
CA PRO A 28 2.36 39.60 -13.62
C PRO A 28 1.50 40.87 -13.85
N PRO A 29 1.19 41.21 -15.11
CA PRO A 29 0.31 42.32 -15.42
C PRO A 29 -1.08 42.09 -14.80
N ALA A 30 -1.65 43.15 -14.21
CA ALA A 30 -3.02 43.13 -13.71
C ALA A 30 -3.99 42.91 -14.86
N TYR A 31 -4.79 41.84 -14.78
CA TYR A 31 -5.92 41.63 -15.70
C TYR A 31 -7.14 42.31 -15.08
N ASP A 32 -7.61 43.39 -15.71
CA ASP A 32 -8.92 43.98 -15.45
C ASP A 32 -10.01 42.99 -15.91
N ASP A 33 -10.78 42.47 -14.96
CA ASP A 33 -11.90 41.55 -15.21
C ASP A 33 -13.22 42.34 -15.30
N ASP A 34 -13.40 43.09 -16.38
CA ASP A 34 -14.69 43.70 -16.73
C ASP A 34 -15.57 42.68 -17.46
N ARG A 35 -16.27 41.84 -16.69
CA ARG A 35 -17.42 41.08 -17.19
C ARG A 35 -18.64 41.28 -16.30
N VAL A 36 -19.37 42.34 -16.64
CA VAL A 36 -20.79 42.54 -16.38
C VAL A 36 -21.55 41.22 -16.64
N ARG A 37 -22.09 40.61 -15.59
CA ARG A 37 -23.06 39.51 -15.71
C ARG A 37 -24.48 40.03 -15.45
N PRO A 38 -25.43 39.81 -16.37
CA PRO A 38 -26.83 40.14 -16.15
C PRO A 38 -27.46 39.24 -15.09
N HIS A 39 -28.21 39.86 -14.19
CA HIS A 39 -29.16 39.20 -13.31
C HIS A 39 -30.20 38.41 -14.12
N MET A 40 -30.17 37.09 -14.00
CA MET A 40 -31.31 36.23 -14.30
C MET A 40 -31.73 35.52 -13.01
N ARG A 41 -32.82 36.03 -12.45
CA ARG A 41 -33.59 35.39 -11.38
C ARG A 41 -34.15 34.07 -11.91
N SER A 42 -33.87 32.96 -11.24
CA SER A 42 -34.69 31.76 -11.34
C SER A 42 -34.92 31.23 -9.93
N ALA A 43 -36.12 31.48 -9.43
CA ALA A 43 -36.64 30.90 -8.20
C ALA A 43 -37.14 29.49 -8.51
N GLY A 44 -36.28 28.49 -8.30
CA GLY A 44 -36.66 27.09 -8.26
C GLY A 44 -36.25 26.52 -6.92
N ALA A 45 -37.22 26.37 -6.01
CA ALA A 45 -37.03 25.72 -4.72
C ALA A 45 -36.80 24.21 -4.95
N SER A 46 -35.58 23.85 -5.32
CA SER A 46 -35.13 22.46 -5.32
C SER A 46 -35.01 22.05 -3.87
N THR A 47 -35.92 21.17 -3.45
CA THR A 47 -35.88 20.53 -2.14
C THR A 47 -34.64 19.64 -2.13
N THR A 48 -33.53 20.19 -1.66
CA THR A 48 -32.28 19.46 -1.45
C THR A 48 -32.58 18.40 -0.40
N ARG A 49 -32.95 17.21 -0.87
CA ARG A 49 -32.90 15.99 -0.07
C ARG A 49 -31.43 15.78 0.26
N GLU A 50 -31.04 16.37 1.38
CA GLU A 50 -29.81 16.08 2.09
C GLU A 50 -29.86 14.58 2.39
N LEU A 51 -29.33 13.79 1.45
CA LEU A 51 -29.03 12.40 1.68
C LEU A 51 -27.90 12.42 2.70
N VAL A 52 -28.30 12.50 3.97
CA VAL A 52 -27.44 12.20 5.09
C VAL A 52 -27.08 10.72 4.95
N LEU A 53 -26.07 10.45 4.12
CA LEU A 53 -25.33 9.22 4.14
C LEU A 53 -24.71 9.15 5.52
N HIS A 54 -25.47 8.58 6.46
CA HIS A 54 -24.93 8.04 7.69
C HIS A 54 -23.94 6.95 7.26
N SER A 55 -22.73 7.38 6.93
CA SER A 55 -21.53 6.57 6.93
C SER A 55 -21.33 6.18 8.39
N SER A 56 -22.10 5.19 8.85
CA SER A 56 -21.86 4.52 10.11
C SER A 56 -20.46 3.94 9.98
N ASN A 57 -19.50 4.65 10.56
CA ASN A 57 -18.13 4.20 10.68
C ASN A 57 -18.19 2.76 11.22
N PRO A 58 -17.71 1.75 10.47
CA PRO A 58 -17.78 0.38 10.95
C PRO A 58 -17.11 0.33 12.31
N THR A 59 -17.80 -0.30 13.27
CA THR A 59 -17.23 -0.52 14.60
C THR A 59 -15.91 -1.26 14.41
N PRO A 60 -14.81 -0.82 15.05
CA PRO A 60 -13.53 -1.50 14.93
C PRO A 60 -13.74 -2.97 15.29
N SER A 61 -13.34 -3.85 14.38
CA SER A 61 -13.61 -5.28 14.51
C SER A 61 -12.77 -5.93 15.61
N VAL A 62 -11.60 -5.37 15.97
CA VAL A 62 -10.71 -5.93 16.99
C VAL A 62 -9.68 -4.91 17.49
N ASP A 63 -9.37 -4.96 18.78
CA ASP A 63 -8.23 -4.25 19.38
C ASP A 63 -6.92 -5.02 19.13
N GLN A 64 -5.93 -4.40 18.46
CA GLN A 64 -4.59 -4.97 18.18
C GLN A 64 -4.56 -6.43 17.70
N VAL A 65 -4.76 -6.62 16.39
CA VAL A 65 -4.78 -7.95 15.77
C VAL A 65 -3.37 -8.47 15.51
N HIS A 66 -2.95 -9.48 16.26
CA HIS A 66 -1.69 -10.18 16.00
C HIS A 66 -1.94 -11.68 15.80
N ILE A 67 -2.14 -12.09 14.54
CA ILE A 67 -2.38 -13.49 14.17
C ILE A 67 -1.05 -14.10 13.70
N CYS A 68 -0.64 -15.19 14.34
CA CYS A 68 0.58 -15.92 13.99
C CYS A 68 0.29 -17.41 13.85
N GLU A 69 0.11 -17.87 12.63
CA GLU A 69 -0.15 -19.26 12.29
C GLU A 69 1.08 -19.92 11.70
N SER A 70 1.33 -21.20 11.99
CA SER A 70 2.48 -21.89 11.36
C SER A 70 2.10 -22.50 10.02
N LYS A 71 0.97 -23.20 9.98
CA LYS A 71 0.54 -24.03 8.85
C LYS A 71 -0.82 -23.64 8.30
N HIS A 72 -1.59 -22.83 9.02
CA HIS A 72 -2.93 -22.45 8.62
C HIS A 72 -2.92 -21.20 7.75
N ASN A 73 -3.95 -21.13 6.93
CA ASN A 73 -4.24 -19.96 6.12
C ASN A 73 -4.90 -18.89 6.99
N ILE A 74 -4.60 -17.63 6.72
CA ILE A 74 -5.22 -16.49 7.37
C ILE A 74 -6.12 -15.82 6.36
N HIS A 75 -7.39 -15.64 6.69
CA HIS A 75 -8.34 -14.96 5.82
C HIS A 75 -9.31 -14.09 6.63
N GLY A 76 -9.87 -13.08 5.98
CA GLY A 76 -10.90 -12.21 6.58
C GLY A 76 -10.70 -10.73 6.25
N THR A 77 -11.64 -9.93 6.74
CA THR A 77 -11.64 -8.47 6.61
C THR A 77 -11.31 -7.86 7.96
N PHE A 78 -10.32 -6.97 8.01
CA PHE A 78 -9.83 -6.37 9.24
C PHE A 78 -9.84 -4.84 9.15
N PHE A 79 -10.53 -4.23 10.12
CA PHE A 79 -10.54 -2.78 10.33
C PHE A 79 -9.57 -2.44 11.46
N ILE A 80 -8.51 -1.70 11.13
CA ILE A 80 -7.42 -1.38 12.06
C ILE A 80 -7.62 0.02 12.64
N ASP A 81 -7.67 0.13 13.97
CA ASP A 81 -7.70 1.41 14.67
C ASP A 81 -6.31 1.73 15.26
N PRO A 82 -5.61 2.77 14.78
CA PRO A 82 -4.31 3.15 15.32
C PRO A 82 -4.38 3.86 16.68
N MET A 83 -5.57 4.27 17.15
CA MET A 83 -5.74 4.89 18.47
C MET A 83 -5.56 3.91 19.63
N ILE A 84 -5.63 2.61 19.35
CA ILE A 84 -5.57 1.57 20.38
C ILE A 84 -4.11 1.43 20.84
N PRO A 85 -3.80 1.79 22.09
CA PRO A 85 -2.42 1.90 22.56
C PRO A 85 -1.75 0.54 22.59
N VAL A 86 -0.59 0.41 21.93
CA VAL A 86 0.19 -0.84 21.87
C VAL A 86 0.38 -1.39 23.27
N ILE A 87 -0.23 -2.54 23.57
CA ILE A 87 -0.07 -3.20 24.86
C ILE A 87 1.39 -3.64 24.92
N ASP A 88 2.19 -2.91 25.70
CA ASP A 88 3.63 -3.06 25.75
C ASP A 88 4.00 -4.48 26.19
N ARG A 89 4.22 -5.36 25.21
CA ARG A 89 4.54 -6.77 25.44
C ARG A 89 5.98 -6.86 25.91
N ARG A 90 6.18 -6.61 27.21
CA ARG A 90 7.37 -6.91 28.03
C ARG A 90 8.68 -6.51 27.37
N LYS A 91 9.27 -5.39 27.81
CA LYS A 91 10.68 -4.96 27.69
C LYS A 91 11.67 -6.06 27.25
N THR A 92 11.64 -6.49 25.99
CA THR A 92 12.64 -7.42 25.47
C THR A 92 13.92 -6.61 25.34
N LYS A 93 15.00 -7.06 26.00
CA LYS A 93 16.31 -6.36 26.10
C LYS A 93 16.91 -5.94 24.75
N HIS A 94 16.40 -6.44 23.64
CA HIS A 94 16.80 -6.06 22.29
C HIS A 94 15.78 -5.08 21.71
N LYS A 95 16.06 -3.79 21.85
CA LYS A 95 15.27 -2.70 21.27
C LYS A 95 15.40 -2.76 19.73
N SER A 96 14.43 -3.37 19.07
CA SER A 96 14.14 -3.02 17.67
C SER A 96 13.89 -1.51 17.63
N ARG A 97 14.57 -0.77 16.75
CA ARG A 97 14.35 0.67 16.57
C ARG A 97 13.01 0.98 15.89
N GLN A 98 12.35 -0.03 15.31
CA GLN A 98 11.09 0.14 14.62
C GLN A 98 9.91 0.03 15.61
N PRO A 99 8.94 0.96 15.55
CA PRO A 99 7.72 0.86 16.34
C PRO A 99 7.00 -0.45 16.04
N LEU A 100 6.33 -1.01 17.06
CA LEU A 100 5.51 -2.21 16.88
C LEU A 100 4.33 -1.87 15.93
N PRO A 101 3.98 -2.77 15.00
CA PRO A 101 2.82 -2.55 14.14
C PRO A 101 1.53 -2.66 14.95
N HIS A 102 0.48 -1.93 14.54
CA HIS A 102 -0.85 -2.00 15.17
C HIS A 102 -1.56 -3.32 14.87
N ALA A 103 -1.21 -3.95 13.74
CA ALA A 103 -1.66 -5.29 13.40
C ALA A 103 -0.54 -6.10 12.72
N SER A 104 -0.51 -7.40 12.97
CA SER A 104 0.40 -8.31 12.29
C SER A 104 -0.26 -9.62 11.89
N PHE A 105 -0.08 -10.04 10.65
CA PHE A 105 -0.57 -11.31 10.12
C PHE A 105 0.63 -12.13 9.64
N ARG A 106 0.90 -13.26 10.29
CA ARG A 106 2.08 -14.06 10.01
C ARG A 106 1.71 -15.52 9.78
N SER A 107 2.15 -16.06 8.66
CA SER A 107 2.14 -17.50 8.40
C SER A 107 3.55 -18.05 8.12
N ARG A 108 3.81 -19.34 8.33
CA ARG A 108 5.06 -19.97 7.83
C ARG A 108 4.82 -20.75 6.54
N LYS A 109 3.69 -21.45 6.44
CA LYS A 109 3.35 -22.32 5.31
C LYS A 109 1.96 -22.07 4.71
N GLY A 110 1.14 -21.25 5.36
CA GLY A 110 -0.20 -20.91 4.88
C GLY A 110 -0.18 -19.69 3.99
N SER A 111 -1.22 -19.58 3.17
CA SER A 111 -1.55 -18.35 2.45
C SER A 111 -2.20 -17.34 3.38
N ILE A 112 -2.12 -16.07 3.00
CA ILE A 112 -2.78 -14.96 3.68
C ILE A 112 -3.65 -14.27 2.63
N ASP A 113 -4.97 -14.27 2.79
CA ASP A 113 -5.93 -13.60 1.88
C ASP A 113 -6.82 -12.66 2.71
N ILE A 114 -6.42 -11.40 2.81
CA ILE A 114 -7.05 -10.44 3.74
C ILE A 114 -7.50 -9.16 3.05
N GLU A 115 -8.60 -8.62 3.54
CA GLU A 115 -9.07 -7.28 3.21
C GLU A 115 -8.74 -6.34 4.37
N LEU A 116 -8.19 -5.16 4.07
CA LEU A 116 -7.74 -4.22 5.08
C LEU A 116 -8.40 -2.85 4.91
N ALA A 117 -8.80 -2.27 6.03
CA ALA A 117 -9.27 -0.89 6.14
C ALA A 117 -8.78 -0.28 7.45
N THR A 118 -8.87 1.05 7.57
CA THR A 118 -8.60 1.77 8.81
C THR A 118 -9.89 2.32 9.42
N THR A 119 -9.90 2.44 10.75
CA THR A 119 -10.93 3.14 11.54
C THR A 119 -10.27 4.26 12.33
N GLY A 120 -11.04 5.02 13.11
CA GLY A 120 -10.55 6.23 13.78
C GLY A 120 -10.53 7.47 12.87
N ASN A 121 -9.85 8.51 13.32
CA ASN A 121 -9.73 9.81 12.66
C ASN A 121 -8.25 10.13 12.44
N ILE A 122 -7.92 10.64 11.25
CA ILE A 122 -6.55 11.03 10.88
C ILE A 122 -5.94 12.08 11.82
N GLN A 123 -6.78 12.93 12.44
CA GLN A 123 -6.31 13.97 13.37
C GLN A 123 -5.83 13.40 14.70
N ASP A 124 -6.42 12.29 15.14
CA ASP A 124 -6.09 11.69 16.43
C ASP A 124 -4.92 10.69 16.30
N ALA A 125 -4.93 9.89 15.22
CA ALA A 125 -3.83 9.01 14.87
C ALA A 125 -3.67 8.97 13.34
N PRO A 126 -2.60 9.58 12.79
CA PRO A 126 -2.53 9.83 11.36
C PRO A 126 -2.26 8.57 10.52
N LYS A 127 -1.72 7.50 11.12
CA LYS A 127 -1.35 6.28 10.40
C LYS A 127 -1.44 4.98 11.19
N ALA A 128 -2.02 3.98 10.54
CA ALA A 128 -2.03 2.59 10.99
C ALA A 128 -0.96 1.75 10.27
N ASN A 129 0.09 1.37 11.01
CA ASN A 129 1.09 0.40 10.57
C ASN A 129 0.61 -1.06 10.69
N VAL A 130 0.72 -1.83 9.62
CA VAL A 130 0.32 -3.24 9.50
C VAL A 130 1.47 -4.04 8.90
N ALA A 131 1.79 -5.19 9.50
CA ALA A 131 2.83 -6.10 9.02
C ALA A 131 2.21 -7.43 8.55
N VAL A 132 2.49 -7.85 7.33
CA VAL A 132 2.00 -9.11 6.75
C VAL A 132 3.19 -9.93 6.29
N SER A 133 3.32 -11.17 6.75
CA SER A 133 4.45 -12.00 6.33
C SER A 133 4.14 -13.48 6.19
N THR A 134 4.72 -14.10 5.15
CA THR A 134 4.75 -15.55 5.02
C THR A 134 6.09 -16.07 4.52
N ARG A 135 6.50 -17.27 4.96
CA ARG A 135 7.72 -17.89 4.44
C ARG A 135 7.44 -18.70 3.17
N HIS A 136 6.37 -19.47 3.17
CA HIS A 136 5.97 -20.33 2.05
C HIS A 136 4.46 -20.22 1.91
N GLY A 137 3.98 -19.24 1.16
CA GLY A 137 2.55 -19.04 0.99
C GLY A 137 2.31 -17.82 0.12
N GLU A 138 1.17 -17.79 -0.56
CA GLU A 138 0.73 -16.63 -1.30
C GLU A 138 0.16 -15.59 -0.33
N ILE A 139 0.46 -14.32 -0.58
CA ILE A 139 -0.16 -13.20 0.12
C ILE A 139 -1.06 -12.48 -0.87
N LYS A 140 -2.35 -12.42 -0.60
CA LYS A 140 -3.32 -11.60 -1.30
C LYS A 140 -3.87 -10.56 -0.32
N ILE A 141 -3.70 -9.30 -0.65
CA ILE A 141 -4.19 -8.18 0.16
C ILE A 141 -5.02 -7.28 -0.73
N GLN A 142 -6.23 -6.96 -0.26
CA GLN A 142 -7.08 -5.96 -0.88
C GLN A 142 -7.33 -4.82 0.11
N LEU A 143 -6.86 -3.62 -0.23
CA LEU A 143 -7.21 -2.42 0.53
C LEU A 143 -8.62 -2.00 0.16
N LEU A 144 -9.46 -1.78 1.16
CA LEU A 144 -10.80 -1.26 0.98
C LEU A 144 -10.77 0.27 0.81
N PRO A 145 -11.74 0.85 0.07
CA PRO A 145 -11.87 2.30 -0.05
C PRO A 145 -11.89 2.98 1.31
N THR A 146 -10.99 3.94 1.50
CA THR A 146 -10.78 4.60 2.79
C THR A 146 -11.03 6.10 2.61
N PRO A 147 -12.00 6.70 3.34
CA PRO A 147 -12.28 8.13 3.25
C PRO A 147 -11.06 8.99 3.62
N PRO A 148 -10.96 10.23 3.11
CA PRO A 148 -9.84 11.13 3.44
C PRO A 148 -9.68 11.45 4.93
N SER A 149 -10.78 11.37 5.70
CA SER A 149 -10.81 11.60 7.16
C SER A 149 -10.23 10.46 7.98
N ARG A 150 -9.93 9.31 7.36
CA ARG A 150 -9.40 8.14 8.07
C ARG A 150 -7.88 8.13 8.09
N PRO A 151 -7.29 7.48 9.11
CA PRO A 151 -5.85 7.26 9.18
C PRO A 151 -5.32 6.59 7.91
N ARG A 152 -4.13 7.00 7.48
CA ARG A 152 -3.42 6.34 6.37
C ARG A 152 -2.91 4.98 6.77
N ILE A 153 -2.60 4.15 5.78
CA ILE A 153 -2.05 2.83 6.02
C ILE A 153 -0.56 2.79 5.72
N GLY A 154 0.21 2.31 6.70
CA GLY A 154 1.58 1.85 6.53
C GLY A 154 1.54 0.33 6.41
N LEU A 155 1.99 -0.24 5.30
CA LEU A 155 1.93 -1.68 5.08
C LEU A 155 3.33 -2.23 4.79
N ASP A 156 3.80 -3.18 5.59
CA ASP A 156 5.02 -3.96 5.35
C ASP A 156 4.64 -5.40 5.02
N VAL A 157 4.84 -5.81 3.76
CA VAL A 157 4.48 -7.13 3.25
C VAL A 157 5.73 -7.89 2.86
N GLN A 158 5.93 -9.07 3.42
CA GLN A 158 7.13 -9.88 3.17
C GLN A 158 6.80 -11.33 2.85
N SER A 159 7.26 -11.81 1.71
CA SER A 159 7.18 -13.23 1.35
C SER A 159 8.55 -13.80 1.02
N ARG A 160 8.93 -14.98 1.54
CA ARG A 160 10.20 -15.59 1.12
C ARG A 160 10.05 -16.33 -0.22
N HIS A 161 8.95 -17.06 -0.40
CA HIS A 161 8.82 -18.00 -1.52
C HIS A 161 7.49 -17.96 -2.26
N GLY A 162 6.47 -17.29 -1.74
CA GLY A 162 5.21 -17.18 -2.46
C GLY A 162 5.02 -15.82 -3.12
N ASN A 163 4.02 -15.77 -3.98
CA ASN A 163 3.64 -14.59 -4.72
C ASN A 163 2.91 -13.61 -3.81
N VAL A 164 2.98 -12.33 -4.14
CA VAL A 164 2.21 -11.28 -3.47
C VAL A 164 1.30 -10.62 -4.49
N ILE A 165 -0.01 -10.62 -4.22
CA ILE A 165 -1.03 -9.94 -5.01
C ILE A 165 -1.58 -8.80 -4.15
N PHE A 166 -1.49 -7.57 -4.63
CA PHE A 166 -1.93 -6.40 -3.89
C PHE A 166 -2.87 -5.54 -4.73
N PHE A 167 -4.09 -5.33 -4.23
CA PHE A 167 -5.06 -4.43 -4.85
C PHE A 167 -5.29 -3.21 -3.96
N ILE A 168 -5.17 -2.03 -4.56
CA ILE A 168 -5.43 -0.74 -3.89
C ILE A 168 -6.71 -0.09 -4.42
N PRO A 169 -7.43 0.70 -3.62
CA PRO A 169 -8.60 1.44 -4.09
C PRO A 169 -8.18 2.67 -4.91
N GLU A 170 -9.11 3.21 -5.70
CA GLU A 170 -8.87 4.41 -6.53
C GLU A 170 -8.46 5.65 -5.73
N GLY A 171 -8.95 5.79 -4.50
CA GLY A 171 -8.63 6.91 -3.61
C GLY A 171 -7.29 6.79 -2.88
N PHE A 172 -6.48 5.76 -3.17
CA PHE A 172 -5.20 5.58 -2.51
C PHE A 172 -4.23 6.71 -2.90
N SER A 173 -3.61 7.33 -1.90
CA SER A 173 -2.57 8.35 -2.08
C SER A 173 -1.36 8.01 -1.22
N GLY A 174 -0.22 7.80 -1.85
CA GLY A 174 0.93 7.23 -1.16
C GLY A 174 2.13 6.89 -2.03
N VAL A 175 3.16 6.36 -1.36
CA VAL A 175 4.36 5.80 -1.98
C VAL A 175 4.32 4.29 -1.84
N VAL A 176 4.66 3.61 -2.93
CA VAL A 176 4.76 2.16 -2.98
C VAL A 176 6.19 1.77 -3.37
N HIS A 177 6.79 0.91 -2.55
CA HIS A 177 8.10 0.32 -2.77
C HIS A 177 7.95 -1.19 -2.94
N LEU A 178 8.30 -1.69 -4.12
CA LEU A 178 8.34 -3.11 -4.46
C LEU A 178 9.79 -3.56 -4.58
N SER A 179 10.09 -4.70 -3.99
CA SER A 179 11.40 -5.32 -4.15
C SER A 179 11.31 -6.84 -4.31
N THR A 180 12.15 -7.38 -5.18
CA THR A 180 12.31 -8.83 -5.33
C THR A 180 13.76 -9.20 -5.58
N ARG A 181 14.19 -10.39 -5.15
CA ARG A 181 15.56 -10.86 -5.41
C ARG A 181 15.68 -11.72 -6.67
N LYS A 182 14.63 -12.48 -7.01
CA LYS A 182 14.65 -13.47 -8.12
C LYS A 182 13.31 -13.62 -8.84
N GLY A 183 12.27 -12.92 -8.40
CA GLY A 183 10.96 -12.98 -9.06
C GLY A 183 10.71 -11.76 -9.91
N ASP A 184 9.48 -11.64 -10.39
CA ASP A 184 9.06 -10.55 -11.27
C ASP A 184 8.13 -9.58 -10.55
N MET A 185 8.09 -8.33 -11.00
CA MET A 185 7.16 -7.31 -10.51
C MET A 185 6.30 -6.76 -11.64
N GLN A 186 5.00 -6.98 -11.55
CA GLN A 186 4.01 -6.56 -12.54
C GLN A 186 3.04 -5.53 -11.95
N LEU A 187 2.91 -4.39 -12.63
CA LEU A 187 1.80 -3.47 -12.43
C LEU A 187 0.74 -3.76 -13.49
N LEU A 188 -0.50 -3.91 -13.06
CA LEU A 188 -1.63 -4.14 -13.95
C LEU A 188 -2.03 -2.83 -14.67
N PRO A 189 -2.67 -2.92 -15.85
CA PRO A 189 -2.80 -1.79 -16.76
C PRO A 189 -3.53 -0.58 -16.17
N ALA A 190 -4.64 -0.78 -15.44
CA ALA A 190 -5.39 0.34 -14.88
C ALA A 190 -4.53 1.07 -13.85
N LEU A 191 -3.92 0.35 -12.91
CA LEU A 191 -3.01 0.93 -11.94
C LEU A 191 -1.83 1.66 -12.61
N ALA A 192 -1.19 1.05 -13.61
CA ALA A 192 -0.04 1.63 -14.30
C ALA A 192 -0.34 3.03 -14.86
N ALA A 193 -1.56 3.24 -15.39
CA ALA A 193 -2.02 4.52 -15.90
C ALA A 193 -2.16 5.62 -14.83
N TYR A 194 -2.30 5.26 -13.54
CA TYR A 194 -2.46 6.19 -12.41
C TYR A 194 -1.19 6.37 -11.58
N THR A 195 -0.08 5.74 -11.97
CA THR A 195 1.17 5.76 -11.18
C THR A 195 2.21 6.69 -11.79
N LYS A 196 2.98 7.35 -10.93
CA LYS A 196 4.19 8.07 -11.30
C LYS A 196 5.40 7.29 -10.83
N VAL A 197 6.13 6.66 -11.75
CA VAL A 197 7.33 5.89 -11.43
C VAL A 197 8.47 6.83 -11.02
N VAL A 198 9.04 6.59 -9.83
CA VAL A 198 10.18 7.32 -9.28
C VAL A 198 11.48 6.57 -9.56
N LYS A 199 11.48 5.26 -9.36
CA LYS A 199 12.62 4.37 -9.60
C LYS A 199 12.12 3.04 -10.16
N SER A 200 12.83 2.50 -11.15
CA SER A 200 12.53 1.18 -11.69
C SER A 200 13.82 0.46 -12.08
N SER A 201 13.94 -0.77 -11.64
CA SER A 201 14.95 -1.75 -12.00
C SER A 201 14.30 -3.14 -12.02
N ASP A 202 15.06 -4.16 -12.40
CA ASP A 202 14.55 -5.55 -12.44
C ASP A 202 14.11 -6.05 -11.05
N ASN A 203 14.80 -5.60 -10.00
CA ASN A 203 14.66 -6.09 -8.62
C ASN A 203 13.99 -5.09 -7.67
N GLU A 204 13.76 -3.85 -8.11
CA GLU A 204 13.20 -2.78 -7.27
C GLU A 204 12.37 -1.80 -8.11
N LYS A 205 11.17 -1.47 -7.64
CA LYS A 205 10.31 -0.42 -8.21
C LYS A 205 9.78 0.49 -7.10
N ILE A 206 9.93 1.80 -7.26
CA ILE A 206 9.34 2.81 -6.38
C ILE A 206 8.47 3.72 -7.23
N PHE A 207 7.22 3.90 -6.84
CA PHE A 207 6.29 4.78 -7.53
C PHE A 207 5.33 5.46 -6.55
N MET A 208 4.80 6.59 -7.00
CA MET A 208 3.81 7.38 -6.28
C MET A 208 2.45 7.19 -6.93
N ILE A 209 1.41 7.23 -6.12
CA ILE A 209 0.01 7.08 -6.52
C ILE A 209 -0.77 8.23 -5.91
N GLY A 210 -1.69 8.80 -6.69
CA GLY A 210 -2.44 9.99 -6.31
C GLY A 210 -1.67 11.29 -6.60
N THR A 211 -2.41 12.38 -6.72
CA THR A 211 -1.85 13.70 -6.98
C THR A 211 -1.38 14.33 -5.66
N GLN A 212 -0.06 14.50 -5.49
CA GLN A 212 0.48 15.44 -4.50
C GLN A 212 0.41 16.89 -5.02
N ASN A 213 -0.60 17.23 -5.83
CA ASN A 213 -0.63 18.48 -6.59
C ASN A 213 -1.06 19.71 -5.78
N ASN A 214 -1.23 19.60 -4.45
CA ASN A 214 -1.44 20.79 -3.65
C ASN A 214 -0.11 21.35 -3.17
N VAL A 215 0.45 22.20 -4.04
CA VAL A 215 1.51 23.19 -3.77
C VAL A 215 1.08 24.21 -2.71
N TYR A 216 -0.19 24.20 -2.28
CA TYR A 216 -0.72 25.03 -1.21
C TYR A 216 -1.31 24.15 -0.12
N GLU A 217 -0.52 23.82 0.89
CA GLU A 217 -0.89 23.76 2.31
C GLU A 217 0.21 23.02 3.06
N LEU A 218 0.97 23.78 3.86
CA LEU A 218 1.87 23.31 4.91
C LEU A 218 1.07 22.60 6.01
N ASP A 219 0.27 21.59 5.69
CA ASP A 219 -0.38 20.78 6.71
C ASP A 219 0.49 19.55 7.00
N PRO A 220 1.29 19.56 8.08
CA PRO A 220 2.11 18.42 8.48
C PRO A 220 1.27 17.17 8.81
N SER A 221 -0.06 17.29 8.89
CA SER A 221 -0.98 16.15 9.10
C SER A 221 -1.28 15.32 7.85
N ARG A 222 -0.87 15.76 6.65
CA ARG A 222 -1.01 14.96 5.42
C ARG A 222 0.05 13.86 5.35
N GLU A 223 0.04 12.94 6.32
CA GLU A 223 0.77 11.68 6.17
C GLU A 223 0.26 10.98 4.91
N ALA A 224 1.19 10.49 4.11
CA ALA A 224 0.92 9.69 2.93
C ALA A 224 0.89 8.20 3.31
N SER A 225 0.11 7.40 2.59
CA SER A 225 0.19 5.95 2.76
C SER A 225 1.56 5.45 2.28
N PHE A 226 2.11 4.45 2.95
CA PHE A 226 3.39 3.86 2.59
C PHE A 226 3.26 2.35 2.54
N CYS A 227 3.48 1.75 1.38
CA CYS A 227 3.45 0.31 1.21
C CYS A 227 4.82 -0.19 0.78
N GLU A 228 5.44 -1.03 1.60
CA GLU A 228 6.64 -1.76 1.27
C GLU A 228 6.27 -3.23 1.05
N ILE A 229 6.54 -3.75 -0.14
CA ILE A 229 6.22 -5.12 -0.51
C ILE A 229 7.49 -5.78 -1.02
N SER A 230 7.91 -6.83 -0.35
CA SER A 230 9.12 -7.56 -0.70
C SER A 230 8.87 -9.05 -0.86
N THR A 231 9.54 -9.65 -1.83
CA THR A 231 9.63 -11.10 -1.93
C THR A 231 11.03 -11.58 -2.29
N ARG A 232 11.46 -12.76 -1.82
CA ARG A 232 12.79 -13.27 -2.20
C ARG A 232 12.77 -14.02 -3.54
N THR A 233 11.71 -14.76 -3.83
CA THR A 233 11.64 -15.61 -5.04
C THR A 233 10.28 -15.65 -5.71
N GLY A 234 9.22 -15.17 -5.07
CA GLY A 234 7.90 -15.09 -5.69
C GLY A 234 7.78 -13.87 -6.60
N SER A 235 6.69 -13.79 -7.35
CA SER A 235 6.33 -12.58 -8.09
C SER A 235 5.52 -11.61 -7.22
N ILE A 236 5.56 -10.34 -7.56
CA ILE A 236 4.68 -9.30 -7.01
C ILE A 236 3.78 -8.81 -8.14
N VAL A 237 2.48 -8.83 -7.91
CA VAL A 237 1.48 -8.27 -8.82
C VAL A 237 0.67 -7.22 -8.08
N MET A 238 0.53 -6.05 -8.68
CA MET A 238 -0.26 -4.97 -8.13
C MET A 238 -1.30 -4.44 -9.12
N GLY A 239 -2.50 -4.14 -8.63
CA GLY A 239 -3.56 -3.56 -9.44
C GLY A 239 -4.48 -2.61 -8.68
N LEU A 240 -5.39 -1.99 -9.42
CA LEU A 240 -6.47 -1.17 -8.91
C LEU A 240 -7.71 -2.04 -8.64
N SER A 241 -8.22 -2.02 -7.41
CA SER A 241 -9.40 -2.78 -7.02
C SER A 241 -10.61 -2.38 -7.87
N GLY A 242 -11.35 -3.37 -8.38
CA GLY A 242 -12.55 -3.16 -9.20
C GLY A 242 -12.29 -2.84 -10.68
N ARG A 243 -11.04 -2.53 -11.09
CA ARG A 243 -10.69 -2.29 -12.51
C ARG A 243 -9.70 -3.31 -13.07
N ASP A 244 -8.70 -3.65 -12.27
CA ASP A 244 -7.74 -4.66 -12.65
C ASP A 244 -8.19 -6.04 -12.17
N HIS A 245 -7.98 -7.05 -13.01
CA HIS A 245 -8.23 -8.44 -12.68
C HIS A 245 -6.94 -9.24 -12.87
N TYR A 246 -6.56 -10.00 -11.85
CA TYR A 246 -5.43 -10.92 -11.94
C TYR A 246 -5.91 -12.35 -11.83
N THR A 247 -5.61 -13.15 -12.84
CA THR A 247 -5.76 -14.60 -12.78
C THR A 247 -4.37 -15.20 -12.64
N SER A 248 -4.13 -15.85 -11.50
CA SER A 248 -2.87 -16.57 -11.28
C SER A 248 -2.67 -17.57 -12.41
N GLN A 249 -1.49 -17.55 -13.04
CA GLN A 249 -1.18 -18.52 -14.07
C GLN A 249 -1.09 -19.89 -13.41
N VAL A 250 -2.17 -20.66 -13.51
CA VAL A 250 -2.15 -22.09 -13.19
C VAL A 250 -1.15 -22.73 -14.13
N GLY A 251 -0.01 -23.16 -13.58
CA GLY A 251 1.11 -23.66 -14.36
C GLY A 251 0.65 -24.72 -15.37
N PHE A 252 1.24 -24.67 -16.56
CA PHE A 252 0.93 -25.55 -17.70
C PHE A 252 0.79 -27.03 -17.32
N TRP A 253 1.59 -27.51 -16.35
CA TRP A 253 1.50 -28.87 -15.80
C TRP A 253 0.18 -29.22 -15.13
N LYS A 254 -0.50 -28.27 -14.46
CA LYS A 254 -1.85 -28.51 -13.92
C LYS A 254 -2.88 -28.69 -15.03
N ARG A 255 -2.71 -28.00 -16.17
CA ARG A 255 -3.57 -28.18 -17.35
C ARG A 255 -3.29 -29.53 -18.03
N LEU A 256 -2.04 -29.96 -18.11
CA LEU A 256 -1.67 -31.25 -18.71
C LEU A 256 -2.06 -32.47 -17.85
N GLY A 257 -1.91 -32.39 -16.52
CA GLY A 257 -2.24 -33.48 -15.61
C GLY A 257 -3.74 -33.82 -15.54
N GLY A 258 -4.61 -32.85 -15.85
CA GLY A 258 -6.06 -33.08 -15.97
C GLY A 258 -6.43 -34.05 -17.11
N TYR A 259 -5.65 -34.07 -18.20
CA TYR A 259 -5.90 -34.96 -19.33
C TYR A 259 -5.45 -36.40 -19.09
N LEU A 260 -4.51 -36.64 -18.18
CA LEU A 260 -3.99 -37.99 -17.90
C LEU A 260 -4.75 -38.74 -16.80
N SER A 261 -5.63 -38.06 -16.04
CA SER A 261 -6.44 -38.69 -14.98
C SER A 261 -7.85 -39.13 -15.45
N GLY A 262 -8.26 -38.75 -16.66
CA GLY A 262 -9.57 -39.10 -17.22
C GLY A 262 -9.57 -40.43 -17.98
N SER A 263 -9.43 -41.57 -17.27
CA SER A 263 -9.80 -42.89 -17.82
C SER A 263 -9.87 -43.99 -16.74
N VAL A 264 -10.43 -43.69 -15.57
CA VAL A 264 -10.95 -44.75 -14.70
C VAL A 264 -12.35 -45.09 -15.22
N LYS A 265 -12.43 -46.11 -16.07
CA LYS A 265 -13.70 -46.73 -16.47
C LYS A 265 -14.38 -47.23 -15.20
N GLU A 266 -15.44 -46.54 -14.80
CA GLU A 266 -16.39 -46.98 -13.81
C GLU A 266 -17.01 -48.28 -14.31
N LYS A 267 -16.67 -49.39 -13.65
CA LYS A 267 -17.29 -50.70 -13.89
C LYS A 267 -18.66 -50.63 -13.24
N SER A 268 -19.70 -50.58 -14.05
CA SER A 268 -21.07 -50.85 -13.63
C SER A 268 -21.16 -52.33 -13.24
N ASP A 269 -21.34 -52.61 -11.96
CA ASP A 269 -21.73 -53.95 -11.51
C ASP A 269 -23.27 -54.10 -11.62
N PRO A 270 -23.74 -55.32 -11.93
CA PRO A 270 -25.12 -55.64 -12.33
C PRO A 270 -26.15 -55.66 -11.18
#